data_AF-A0A327YDL2-F1
#
_entry.id   AF-A0A327YDL2-F1
#
_cell.length_a   1.000
_cell.length_b   1.000
_cell.length_c   1.000
_cell.angle_alpha   90.00
_cell.angle_beta   90.00
_cell.angle_gamma   90.00
#
_symmetry.space_group_name_H-M   'P 1'
#
loop_
_entity.id
_entity.type
_entity.pdbx_description
1 polymer ?
#
loop_
_entity_poly.entity_id
_entity_poly.type
_entity_poly.pdbx_seq_one_letter_code
_entity_poly.pdbx_strand_id
1 'polypeptide(L)'
;MGRNLRFWLTAPRAAPFDPGDAPLALGALLLRAARTDHAPLLALPGLLSAVLARRYDLTAREASEMLEACARVEAAAPASAEFAAVLHAVICHADRRAMAVSLSDTLVSAGLCTPDDPRAMALSEAVLGVLPTEIDLPRRAG
;
A
#
# COMPACT_ATOMS: atom_id res chain seq x y z
N MET A 1 10.12 16.27 3.65
CA MET A 1 8.92 16.12 2.78
C MET A 1 9.36 16.37 1.36
N GLY A 2 9.41 15.33 0.50
CA GLY A 2 9.80 15.51 -0.91
C GLY A 2 8.77 16.38 -1.62
N ARG A 3 9.18 17.56 -2.10
CA ARG A 3 8.32 18.47 -2.88
C ARG A 3 7.87 17.85 -4.21
N ASN A 4 8.56 16.82 -4.67
CA ASN A 4 8.39 16.24 -6.00
C ASN A 4 7.15 15.34 -6.11
N LEU A 5 6.83 14.51 -5.11
CA LEU A 5 5.66 13.63 -5.18
C LEU A 5 4.36 14.41 -5.40
N ARG A 6 4.12 15.46 -4.60
CA ARG A 6 2.88 16.24 -4.69
C ARG A 6 2.70 16.92 -6.06
N PHE A 7 3.79 17.40 -6.66
CA PHE A 7 3.78 17.98 -8.00
C PHE A 7 3.61 16.91 -9.10
N TRP A 8 4.18 15.73 -8.88
CA TRP A 8 4.02 14.63 -9.79
C TRP A 8 2.58 14.11 -9.84
N LEU A 9 1.85 14.12 -8.72
CA LEU A 9 0.45 13.71 -8.66
C LEU A 9 -0.50 14.60 -9.47
N THR A 10 -0.17 15.87 -9.64
CA THR A 10 -0.96 16.82 -10.43
C THR A 10 -0.55 16.83 -11.90
N ALA A 11 0.63 16.30 -12.24
CA ALA A 11 1.12 16.17 -13.61
C ALA A 11 2.02 14.92 -13.75
N PRO A 12 1.44 13.70 -13.85
CA PRO A 12 2.15 12.41 -13.77
C PRO A 12 3.17 12.12 -14.90
N ARG A 13 3.51 13.12 -15.72
CA ARG A 13 4.53 13.07 -16.79
C ARG A 13 5.48 14.27 -16.78
N ALA A 14 5.32 15.23 -15.86
CA ALA A 14 6.12 16.45 -15.82
C ALA A 14 7.45 16.29 -15.06
N ALA A 15 7.58 15.27 -14.22
CA ALA A 15 8.80 14.95 -13.48
C ALA A 15 9.00 13.42 -13.41
N PRO A 16 10.25 12.94 -13.30
CA PRO A 16 10.50 11.54 -12.99
C PRO A 16 9.99 11.22 -11.58
N PHE A 17 9.39 10.04 -11.42
CA PHE A 17 9.00 9.53 -10.12
C PHE A 17 10.26 9.23 -9.30
N ASP A 18 10.33 9.74 -8.08
CA ASP A 18 11.41 9.44 -7.15
C ASP A 18 11.15 8.06 -6.50
N PRO A 19 12.04 7.06 -6.68
CA PRO A 19 11.91 5.78 -6.01
C PRO A 19 11.80 5.89 -4.48
N GLY A 20 12.38 6.94 -3.88
CA GLY A 20 12.28 7.22 -2.45
C GLY A 20 10.86 7.57 -1.98
N ASP A 21 9.97 7.95 -2.89
CA ASP A 21 8.57 8.26 -2.60
C ASP A 21 7.64 7.02 -2.72
N ALA A 22 8.14 5.89 -3.21
CA ALA A 22 7.38 4.64 -3.32
C ALA A 22 6.72 4.18 -2.00
N PRO A 23 7.38 4.26 -0.84
CA PRO A 23 6.76 3.89 0.44
C PRO A 23 5.52 4.71 0.78
N LEU A 24 5.57 6.02 0.54
CA LEU A 24 4.47 6.94 0.80
C LEU A 24 3.33 6.76 -0.21
N ALA A 25 3.67 6.51 -1.47
CA ALA A 25 2.71 6.25 -2.52
C ALA A 25 1.92 4.94 -2.30
N LEU A 26 2.60 3.85 -1.90
CA LEU A 26 1.95 2.59 -1.56
C LEU A 26 1.04 2.72 -0.34
N GLY A 27 1.49 3.42 0.71
CA GLY A 27 0.64 3.70 1.87
C GLY A 27 -0.58 4.55 1.53
N ALA A 28 -0.44 5.52 0.62
CA ALA A 28 -1.56 6.32 0.11
C ALA A 28 -2.58 5.46 -0.67
N LEU A 29 -2.13 4.48 -1.45
CA LEU A 29 -3.02 3.53 -2.13
C LEU A 29 -3.83 2.67 -1.14
N LEU A 30 -3.18 2.17 -0.08
CA LEU A 30 -3.88 1.40 0.95
C LEU A 30 -4.90 2.25 1.72
N LEU A 31 -4.56 3.50 2.04
CA LEU A 31 -5.50 4.45 2.65
C LEU A 31 -6.72 4.72 1.76
N ARG A 32 -6.51 4.81 0.44
CA ARG A 32 -7.60 4.95 -0.51
C ARG A 32 -8.49 3.70 -0.55
N ALA A 33 -7.88 2.52 -0.57
CA ALA A 33 -8.62 1.26 -0.49
C ALA A 33 -9.45 1.12 0.80
N ALA A 34 -8.95 1.67 1.92
CA ALA A 34 -9.69 1.70 3.18
C ALA A 34 -10.94 2.60 3.15
N ARG A 35 -11.09 3.46 2.14
CA ARG A 35 -12.24 4.35 1.93
C ARG A 35 -13.17 3.89 0.80
N THR A 36 -12.82 2.82 0.10
CA THR A 36 -13.65 2.20 -0.95
C THR A 36 -14.29 0.91 -0.43
N ASP A 37 -14.79 0.06 -1.33
CA ASP A 37 -15.46 -1.20 -0.98
C ASP A 37 -14.57 -2.20 -0.20
N HIS A 38 -13.25 -1.96 -0.13
CA HIS A 38 -12.34 -2.77 0.69
C HIS A 38 -12.21 -2.30 2.15
N ALA A 39 -12.96 -1.26 2.55
CA ALA A 39 -12.99 -0.72 3.91
C ALA A 39 -13.13 -1.79 5.01
N PRO A 40 -13.95 -2.86 4.89
CA PRO A 40 -14.14 -3.80 6.00
C PRO A 40 -12.85 -4.51 6.47
N LEU A 41 -11.93 -4.82 5.54
CA LEU A 41 -10.64 -5.46 5.89
C LEU A 41 -9.64 -4.45 6.46
N LEU A 42 -9.79 -3.18 6.10
CA LEU A 42 -8.87 -2.10 6.46
C LEU A 42 -9.41 -1.17 7.56
N ALA A 43 -10.59 -1.47 8.09
CA ALA A 43 -11.31 -0.63 9.05
C ALA A 43 -10.74 -0.71 10.47
N LEU A 44 -9.90 -1.70 10.78
CA LEU A 44 -9.33 -1.84 12.11
C LEU A 44 -8.38 -0.65 12.40
N PRO A 45 -8.59 0.10 13.50
CA PRO A 45 -7.70 1.17 13.89
C PRO A 45 -6.26 0.68 14.03
N GLY A 46 -5.33 1.39 13.39
CA GLY A 46 -3.91 1.04 13.45
C GLY A 46 -3.47 -0.12 12.56
N LEU A 47 -4.36 -0.73 11.77
CA LEU A 47 -3.95 -1.80 10.85
C LEU A 47 -2.98 -1.29 9.79
N LEU A 48 -3.29 -0.15 9.16
CA LEU A 48 -2.42 0.43 8.14
C LEU A 48 -1.06 0.86 8.71
N SER A 49 -1.02 1.40 9.94
CA SER A 49 0.26 1.69 10.59
C SER A 49 1.00 0.41 10.96
N ALA A 50 0.33 -0.67 11.35
CA ALA A 50 0.96 -1.97 11.60
C ALA A 50 1.55 -2.57 10.30
N VAL A 51 0.86 -2.44 9.16
CA VAL A 51 1.39 -2.85 7.85
C VAL A 51 2.67 -2.07 7.52
N LEU A 52 2.66 -0.74 7.70
CA LEU A 52 3.82 0.12 7.46
C LEU A 52 4.98 -0.21 8.42
N ALA A 53 4.68 -0.42 9.71
CA ALA A 53 5.64 -0.81 10.71
C ALA A 53 6.33 -2.13 10.34
N ARG A 54 5.54 -3.14 9.95
CA ARG A 54 6.05 -4.44 9.51
C ARG A 54 6.89 -4.32 8.24
N ARG A 55 6.45 -3.52 7.27
CA ARG A 55 7.10 -3.42 5.95
C ARG A 55 8.46 -2.72 6.02
N TYR A 56 8.58 -1.70 6.85
CA TYR A 56 9.73 -0.79 6.91
C TYR A 56 10.51 -0.85 8.22
N ASP A 57 10.22 -1.84 9.07
CA ASP A 57 10.85 -2.04 10.38
C ASP A 57 10.80 -0.78 11.26
N LEU A 58 9.61 -0.18 11.36
CA LEU A 58 9.38 1.09 12.06
C LEU A 58 8.80 0.86 13.46
N THR A 59 9.12 1.77 14.37
CA THR A 59 8.41 1.88 15.64
C THR A 59 6.96 2.34 15.43
N ALA A 60 6.09 2.10 16.41
CA ALA A 60 4.69 2.54 16.33
C ALA A 60 4.54 4.06 16.07
N ARG A 61 5.46 4.87 16.62
CA ARG A 61 5.49 6.32 16.40
C ARG A 61 5.86 6.65 14.95
N GLU A 62 6.94 6.09 14.45
CA GLU A 62 7.40 6.32 13.07
C GLU A 62 6.37 5.82 12.05
N ALA A 63 5.72 4.69 12.30
CA ALA A 63 4.65 4.17 11.47
C ALA A 63 3.43 5.10 11.45
N SER A 64 3.08 5.71 12.59
CA SER A 64 2.02 6.74 12.65
C SER A 64 2.40 8.00 11.88
N GLU A 65 3.62 8.51 12.06
CA GLU A 65 4.14 9.68 11.33
C GLU A 65 4.16 9.43 9.81
N MET A 66 4.55 8.21 9.41
CA MET A 66 4.50 7.78 8.02
C MET A 66 3.06 7.68 7.51
N LEU A 67 2.14 7.11 8.28
CA LEU A 67 0.73 7.02 7.89
C LEU A 67 0.11 8.40 7.68
N GLU A 68 0.44 9.39 8.51
CA GLU A 68 0.02 10.78 8.31
C GLU A 68 0.60 11.37 7.03
N ALA A 69 1.86 11.07 6.70
CA ALA A 69 2.47 11.47 5.44
C ALA A 69 1.75 10.84 4.24
N CYS A 70 1.44 9.55 4.31
CA CYS A 70 0.63 8.84 3.31
C CYS A 70 -0.76 9.48 3.15
N ALA A 71 -1.41 9.88 4.26
CA ALA A 71 -2.72 10.54 4.21
C ALA A 71 -2.67 11.91 3.53
N ARG A 72 -1.58 12.68 3.73
CA ARG A 72 -1.37 13.94 3.01
C ARG A 72 -1.16 13.73 1.51
N VAL A 73 -0.49 12.65 1.12
CA VAL A 73 -0.30 12.25 -0.29
C VAL A 73 -1.62 11.84 -0.91
N GLU A 74 -2.37 10.98 -0.23
CA GLU A 74 -3.68 10.52 -0.67
C GLU A 74 -4.66 11.70 -0.85
N ALA A 75 -4.71 12.63 0.11
CA ALA A 75 -5.56 13.81 0.03
C ALA A 75 -5.17 14.80 -1.10
N ALA A 76 -3.90 14.79 -1.52
CA ALA A 76 -3.41 15.60 -2.62
C ALA A 76 -3.56 14.92 -3.99
N ALA A 77 -3.75 13.60 -4.03
CA ALA A 77 -3.88 12.83 -5.25
C ALA A 77 -5.29 13.00 -5.85
N PRO A 78 -5.41 13.22 -7.17
CA PRO A 78 -6.71 13.30 -7.84
C PRO A 78 -7.53 12.01 -7.62
N ALA A 79 -8.86 12.16 -7.61
CA ALA A 79 -9.81 11.08 -7.35
C ALA A 79 -9.95 10.07 -8.51
N SER A 80 -9.25 10.29 -9.63
CA SER A 80 -9.36 9.43 -10.81
C SER A 80 -8.62 8.11 -10.63
N ALA A 81 -9.14 7.04 -11.24
CA ALA A 81 -8.49 5.72 -11.33
C ALA A 81 -7.08 5.76 -11.94
N GLU A 82 -6.74 6.86 -12.61
CA GLU A 82 -5.39 7.22 -13.06
C GLU A 82 -4.36 7.17 -11.93
N PHE A 83 -4.69 7.56 -10.70
CA PHE A 83 -3.72 7.56 -9.60
C PHE A 83 -3.14 6.16 -9.32
N ALA A 84 -3.98 5.14 -9.24
CA ALA A 84 -3.53 3.77 -9.03
C ALA A 84 -2.77 3.23 -10.23
N ALA A 85 -3.27 3.48 -11.44
CA ALA A 85 -2.64 3.02 -12.69
C ALA A 85 -1.23 3.63 -12.89
N VAL A 86 -1.08 4.93 -12.63
CA VAL A 86 0.21 5.62 -12.78
C VAL A 86 1.19 5.12 -11.71
N LEU A 87 0.74 4.89 -10.47
CA LEU A 87 1.59 4.31 -9.43
C LEU A 87 2.03 2.88 -9.74
N HIS A 88 1.16 2.03 -10.30
CA HIS A 88 1.55 0.69 -10.76
C HIS A 88 2.59 0.72 -11.89
N ALA A 89 2.57 1.76 -12.72
CA ALA A 89 3.52 1.93 -13.81
C ALA A 89 4.91 2.41 -13.35
N VAL A 90 5.01 3.16 -12.25
CA VAL A 90 6.28 3.72 -11.77
C VAL A 90 6.90 2.97 -10.59
N ILE A 91 6.07 2.31 -9.77
CA ILE A 91 6.57 1.54 -8.62
C ILE A 91 6.95 0.14 -9.08
N CYS A 92 8.20 -0.24 -8.79
CA CYS A 92 8.74 -1.56 -9.06
C CYS A 92 7.83 -2.66 -8.51
N HIS A 93 7.65 -3.71 -9.31
CA HIS A 93 6.81 -4.85 -8.93
C HIS A 93 7.23 -5.49 -7.60
N ALA A 94 8.55 -5.55 -7.33
CA ALA A 94 9.08 -6.08 -6.08
C ALA A 94 8.57 -5.33 -4.84
N ASP A 95 8.45 -3.99 -4.90
CA ASP A 95 7.94 -3.20 -3.78
C ASP A 95 6.44 -3.38 -3.57
N ARG A 96 5.69 -3.45 -4.67
CA ARG A 96 4.25 -3.75 -4.64
C ARG A 96 4.00 -5.13 -4.03
N ARG A 97 4.78 -6.13 -4.44
CA ARG A 97 4.72 -7.49 -3.89
C ARG A 97 5.08 -7.53 -2.40
N ALA A 98 6.15 -6.87 -1.98
CA ALA A 98 6.56 -6.84 -0.58
C ALA A 98 5.51 -6.14 0.31
N MET A 99 4.85 -5.10 -0.20
CA MET A 99 3.72 -4.48 0.47
C MET A 99 2.51 -5.42 0.58
N ALA A 100 2.20 -6.17 -0.50
CA ALA A 100 1.09 -7.13 -0.50
C ALA A 100 1.31 -8.26 0.52
N VAL A 101 2.53 -8.78 0.63
CA VAL A 101 2.92 -9.76 1.66
C VAL A 101 2.74 -9.19 3.06
N SER A 102 3.21 -7.97 3.30
CA SER A 102 3.11 -7.31 4.60
C SER A 102 1.65 -7.04 4.99
N LEU A 103 0.80 -6.68 4.02
CA LEU A 103 -0.63 -6.51 4.21
C LEU A 103 -1.31 -7.84 4.58
N SER A 104 -1.08 -8.89 3.80
CA SER A 104 -1.63 -10.23 4.05
C SER A 104 -1.24 -10.75 5.43
N ASP A 105 0.05 -10.70 5.78
CA ASP A 105 0.56 -11.13 7.08
C ASP A 105 -0.11 -10.37 8.25
N THR A 106 -0.32 -9.06 8.08
CA THR A 106 -0.92 -8.22 9.12
C THR A 106 -2.41 -8.52 9.28
N LEU A 107 -3.14 -8.73 8.18
CA LEU A 107 -4.56 -9.10 8.21
C LEU A 107 -4.76 -10.48 8.88
N VAL A 108 -3.90 -11.46 8.56
CA VAL A 108 -3.92 -12.78 9.18
C VAL A 108 -3.56 -12.70 10.66
N SER A 109 -2.51 -11.95 11.02
CA SER A 109 -2.09 -11.78 12.42
C SER A 109 -3.14 -11.05 13.26
N ALA A 110 -3.88 -10.13 12.66
CA ALA A 110 -5.01 -9.44 13.31
C ALA A 110 -6.28 -10.30 13.39
N GLY A 111 -6.29 -11.51 12.82
CA GLY A 111 -7.45 -12.41 12.80
C GLY A 111 -8.59 -11.93 11.90
N LEU A 112 -8.32 -11.02 10.96
CA LEU A 112 -9.34 -10.43 10.09
C LEU A 112 -9.63 -11.28 8.84
N CYS A 113 -8.68 -12.11 8.43
CA CYS A 113 -8.82 -13.01 7.30
C CYS A 113 -8.01 -14.29 7.51
N THR A 114 -8.33 -15.32 6.74
CA THR A 114 -7.46 -16.50 6.58
C THR A 114 -6.41 -16.23 5.50
N PRO A 115 -5.31 -17.00 5.44
CA PRO A 115 -4.31 -16.88 4.38
C PRO A 115 -4.91 -16.96 2.96
N ASP A 116 -5.93 -17.80 2.78
CA ASP A 116 -6.64 -18.01 1.51
C ASP A 116 -7.96 -17.22 1.41
N ASP A 117 -8.13 -16.14 2.18
CA ASP A 117 -9.37 -15.35 2.13
C ASP A 117 -9.50 -14.63 0.78
N PRO A 118 -10.54 -14.91 -0.03
CA PRO A 118 -10.70 -14.32 -1.36
C PRO A 118 -10.82 -12.80 -1.32
N ARG A 119 -11.25 -12.20 -0.21
CA ARG A 119 -11.35 -10.75 -0.06
C ARG A 119 -9.98 -10.11 0.09
N ALA A 120 -9.07 -10.75 0.83
CA ALA A 120 -7.69 -10.28 0.99
C ALA A 120 -6.88 -10.44 -0.31
N MET A 121 -7.15 -11.54 -1.03
CA MET A 121 -6.62 -11.79 -2.37
C MET A 121 -7.07 -10.73 -3.37
N ALA A 122 -8.38 -10.46 -3.44
CA ALA A 122 -8.95 -9.44 -4.33
C ALA A 122 -8.46 -8.02 -3.98
N LEU A 123 -8.30 -7.70 -2.69
CA LEU A 123 -7.72 -6.43 -2.23
C LEU A 123 -6.28 -6.26 -2.76
N SER A 124 -5.45 -7.30 -2.65
CA SER A 124 -4.04 -7.24 -3.08
C SER A 124 -3.94 -7.05 -4.59
N GLU A 125 -4.74 -7.76 -5.36
CA GLU A 125 -4.76 -7.63 -6.82
C GLU A 125 -5.31 -6.27 -7.25
N ALA A 126 -6.45 -5.84 -6.72
CA ALA A 126 -7.09 -4.58 -7.12
C ALA A 126 -6.27 -3.34 -6.74
N VAL A 127 -5.61 -3.35 -5.57
CA VAL A 127 -4.94 -2.15 -5.04
C VAL A 127 -3.45 -2.12 -5.38
N LEU A 128 -2.77 -3.27 -5.33
CA LEU A 128 -1.32 -3.36 -5.53
C LEU A 128 -0.97 -3.96 -6.90
N GLY A 129 -1.93 -4.56 -7.62
CA GLY A 129 -1.66 -5.21 -8.90
C GLY A 129 -0.76 -6.43 -8.75
N VAL A 130 -0.84 -7.12 -7.61
CA VAL A 130 -0.05 -8.30 -7.27
C VAL A 130 -1.00 -9.49 -7.17
N LEU A 131 -0.69 -10.56 -7.91
CA LEU A 131 -1.54 -11.74 -7.88
C LEU A 131 -1.36 -12.49 -6.55
N PRO A 132 -2.44 -13.10 -6.02
CA PRO A 132 -2.37 -13.85 -4.76
C PRO A 132 -1.31 -14.97 -4.77
N THR A 133 -1.12 -15.62 -5.91
CA THR A 133 -0.09 -16.65 -6.11
C THR A 133 1.32 -16.13 -5.88
N GLU A 134 1.56 -14.83 -6.04
CA GLU A 134 2.87 -14.20 -5.83
C GLU A 134 3.13 -13.87 -4.36
N ILE A 135 2.08 -13.73 -3.56
CA ILE A 135 2.16 -13.51 -2.10
C ILE A 135 2.60 -14.80 -1.40
N ASP A 136 2.21 -15.95 -1.95
CA ASP A 136 2.39 -17.27 -1.32
C ASP A 136 3.66 -18.04 -1.77
N LEU A 137 4.41 -17.53 -2.75
CA LEU A 137 5.67 -18.12 -3.23
C LEU A 137 6.91 -17.66 -2.43
N PRO A 138 7.70 -18.52 -1.74
CA PRO A 138 7.37 -19.67 -0.90
C PRO A 138 7.68 -19.38 0.59
N ARG A 139 6.70 -19.52 1.50
CA ARG A 139 6.99 -19.88 2.92
C ARG A 139 7.41 -21.36 3.07
N ARG A 140 7.57 -22.07 1.96
CA ARG A 140 8.05 -23.46 1.85
C ARG A 140 9.35 -23.53 1.06
N ALA A 141 10.45 -23.20 1.71
CA ALA A 141 11.77 -23.66 1.28
C ALA A 141 12.67 -23.77 2.53
N GLY A 142 12.92 -25.01 2.95
CA GLY A 142 14.06 -25.41 3.81
C GLY A 142 13.90 -25.13 5.29
#